data_AF-A0A9L0SCD6-F1
#
_entry.id   AF-A0A9L0SCD6-F1
#
_cell.length_a   1.000
_cell.length_b   1.000
_cell.length_c   1.000
_cell.angle_alpha   90.00
_cell.angle_beta   90.00
_cell.angle_gamma   90.00
#
_symmetry.space_group_name_H-M   'P 1'
#
loop_
_entity.id
_entity.type
_entity.pdbx_description
1 polymer ?
#
loop_
_entity_poly.entity_id
_entity_poly.type
_entity_poly.pdbx_seq_one_letter_code
_entity_poly.pdbx_strand_id
1 'polypeptide(L)'
;MQEVIAGLGRFTFTFEKDVEMQKGTGLLPFQGMDKSSSAVCNFFAKGLCEKGKLCPFRHDRGDKMVVCKHWLRGLCKKGDQCKFLHQYDATRMPECYFFSKFGDCNNKECPFLHVKPAFKTRDCPWYDQGFCKDGPLCKYRHVRRTLCINYLAGFCPEGPKCQFAHSSTGHGAQHLLQLPGDLGGPLFRWNACVSSRR
;
A
#
# COMPACT_ATOMS: atom_id res chain seq x y z
N MET A 1 29.63 -8.08 25.00
CA MET A 1 30.04 -9.09 25.99
C MET A 1 29.39 -10.40 25.56
N GLN A 2 29.97 -11.01 24.53
CA GLN A 2 29.27 -11.86 23.57
C GLN A 2 28.89 -13.26 24.11
N GLU A 3 27.84 -13.84 23.51
CA GLU A 3 27.36 -15.22 23.68
C GLU A 3 28.45 -16.30 23.54
N VAL A 4 29.60 -15.96 22.95
CA VAL A 4 30.76 -16.86 22.77
C VAL A 4 31.51 -17.10 24.08
N ILE A 5 31.55 -16.12 24.99
CA ILE A 5 32.31 -16.21 26.25
C ILE A 5 31.44 -16.83 27.35
N ALA A 6 30.14 -16.51 27.36
CA ALA A 6 29.19 -16.97 28.37
C ALA A 6 27.86 -17.41 27.73
N GLY A 7 27.93 -18.38 26.83
CA GLY A 7 26.74 -18.94 26.16
C GLY A 7 25.85 -19.69 27.14
N LEU A 8 24.62 -19.19 27.33
CA LEU A 8 23.64 -19.78 28.26
C LEU A 8 22.69 -20.80 27.61
N GLY A 9 22.79 -21.05 26.30
CA GLY A 9 21.81 -21.84 25.55
C GLY A 9 21.67 -23.33 25.93
N ARG A 10 22.57 -23.87 26.76
CA ARG A 10 22.49 -25.25 27.30
C ARG A 10 21.91 -25.32 28.72
N PHE A 11 21.64 -24.17 29.34
CA PHE A 11 21.09 -24.10 30.68
C PHE A 11 19.60 -23.79 30.58
N THR A 12 18.79 -24.57 31.28
CA THR A 12 17.38 -24.21 31.51
C THR A 12 17.30 -23.52 32.86
N PHE A 13 16.78 -22.31 32.88
CA PHE A 13 16.60 -21.60 34.13
C PHE A 13 15.28 -21.98 34.79
N THR A 14 15.23 -21.88 36.12
CA THR A 14 14.00 -22.11 36.88
C THR A 14 12.90 -21.13 36.45
N PHE A 15 13.26 -19.88 36.19
CA PHE A 15 12.30 -18.84 35.76
C PHE A 15 11.64 -19.20 34.41
N GLU A 16 12.35 -19.84 33.48
CA GLU A 16 11.79 -20.23 32.18
C GLU A 16 10.65 -21.23 32.39
N LYS A 17 10.90 -22.26 33.22
CA LYS A 17 9.89 -23.26 33.60
C LYS A 17 8.72 -22.62 34.33
N ASP A 18 8.98 -21.67 35.22
CA ASP A 18 7.92 -21.01 36.00
C ASP A 18 7.06 -20.07 35.14
N VAL A 19 7.64 -19.39 34.14
CA VAL A 19 6.91 -18.59 33.15
C VAL A 19 6.05 -19.49 32.25
N GLU A 20 6.60 -20.59 31.75
CA GLU A 20 5.86 -21.55 30.92
C GLU A 20 4.69 -22.18 31.66
N MET A 21 4.91 -22.58 32.91
CA MET A 21 3.89 -23.14 33.80
C MET A 21 2.99 -22.09 34.44
N GLN A 22 3.23 -20.80 34.19
CA GLN A 22 2.51 -19.66 34.77
C GLN A 22 2.36 -19.75 36.30
N LYS A 23 3.40 -20.22 37.00
CA LYS A 23 3.38 -20.40 38.46
C LYS A 23 3.32 -19.06 39.20
N GLY A 24 2.78 -19.07 40.41
CA GLY A 24 2.69 -17.89 41.26
C GLY A 24 1.68 -16.83 40.78
N THR A 25 0.91 -17.11 39.73
CA THR A 25 -0.09 -16.18 39.22
C THR A 25 -1.42 -16.34 39.95
N GLY A 26 -1.74 -15.40 40.85
CA GLY A 26 -3.05 -15.32 41.50
C GLY A 26 -4.17 -14.98 40.51
N LEU A 27 -5.41 -15.01 41.00
CA LEU A 27 -6.55 -14.46 40.26
C LEU A 27 -6.50 -12.94 40.30
N LEU A 28 -7.01 -12.30 39.25
CA LEU A 28 -7.19 -10.85 39.27
C LEU A 28 -8.17 -10.44 40.40
N PRO A 29 -7.93 -9.31 41.07
CA PRO A 29 -8.78 -8.85 42.17
C PRO A 29 -10.19 -8.46 41.70
N PHE A 30 -10.32 -7.97 40.47
CA PHE A 30 -11.59 -7.51 39.90
C PHE A 30 -11.82 -8.07 38.50
N GLN A 31 -13.09 -8.33 38.16
CA GLN A 31 -13.49 -8.70 36.82
C GLN A 31 -13.42 -7.50 35.87
N GLY A 32 -13.00 -7.73 34.62
CA GLY A 32 -12.99 -6.70 33.57
C GLY A 32 -11.77 -5.78 33.58
N MET A 33 -10.76 -6.06 34.42
CA MET A 33 -9.46 -5.43 34.33
C MET A 33 -8.85 -5.67 32.94
N ASP A 34 -8.23 -4.64 32.35
CA ASP A 34 -7.56 -4.80 31.08
C ASP A 34 -6.25 -5.56 31.29
N LYS A 35 -6.05 -6.58 30.46
CA LYS A 35 -4.87 -7.45 30.52
C LYS A 35 -3.99 -7.21 29.30
N SER A 36 -4.16 -6.08 28.63
CA SER A 36 -3.65 -5.85 27.27
C SER A 36 -2.12 -5.91 27.21
N SER A 37 -1.44 -5.60 28.32
CA SER A 37 0.00 -5.70 28.50
C SER A 37 0.49 -7.07 28.99
N SER A 38 -0.42 -7.97 29.37
CA SER A 38 -0.09 -9.30 29.89
C SER A 38 0.23 -10.28 28.75
N ALA A 39 1.03 -11.30 29.07
CA ALA A 39 1.32 -12.39 28.14
C ALA A 39 0.04 -13.16 27.76
N VAL A 40 0.08 -13.85 26.62
CA VAL A 40 -0.99 -14.76 26.20
C VAL A 40 -1.00 -15.97 27.15
N CYS A 41 -2.19 -16.42 27.54
CA CYS A 41 -2.32 -17.59 28.38
C CYS A 41 -2.04 -18.87 27.60
N ASN A 42 -0.95 -19.56 27.93
CA ASN A 42 -0.58 -20.84 27.32
C ASN A 42 -1.64 -21.94 27.58
N PHE A 43 -2.24 -21.95 28.77
CA PHE A 43 -3.28 -22.93 29.11
C PHE A 43 -4.59 -22.65 28.37
N PHE A 44 -4.95 -21.38 28.16
CA PHE A 44 -6.17 -21.03 27.44
C PHE A 44 -6.06 -21.41 25.96
N ALA A 45 -4.89 -21.17 25.34
CA ALA A 45 -4.62 -21.59 23.98
C ALA A 45 -4.75 -23.12 23.80
N LYS A 46 -4.51 -23.90 24.85
CA LYS A 46 -4.69 -25.36 24.88
C LYS A 46 -6.07 -25.84 25.37
N GLY A 47 -6.95 -24.93 25.78
CA GLY A 47 -8.27 -25.26 26.35
C GLY A 47 -8.26 -25.75 27.80
N LEU A 48 -7.15 -25.58 28.53
CA LEU A 48 -6.94 -26.09 29.90
C LEU A 48 -7.01 -24.99 30.99
N CYS A 49 -7.34 -23.75 30.65
CA CYS A 49 -7.33 -22.65 31.61
C CYS A 49 -8.60 -22.64 32.49
N GLU A 50 -8.44 -22.95 33.77
CA GLU A 50 -9.53 -22.97 34.77
C GLU A 50 -9.84 -21.57 35.35
N LYS A 51 -8.94 -20.60 35.19
CA LYS A 51 -9.06 -19.25 35.79
C LYS A 51 -10.12 -18.37 35.13
N GLY A 52 -10.66 -18.78 33.98
CA GLY A 52 -11.74 -18.08 33.28
C GLY A 52 -11.45 -16.59 33.03
N LYS A 53 -12.43 -15.71 33.30
CA LYS A 53 -12.30 -14.26 33.10
C LYS A 53 -11.34 -13.58 34.09
N LEU A 54 -11.07 -14.21 35.23
CA LEU A 54 -10.17 -13.72 36.28
C LEU A 54 -8.71 -14.12 36.04
N CYS A 55 -8.42 -14.89 34.98
CA CYS A 55 -7.06 -15.17 34.57
C CYS A 55 -6.29 -13.86 34.36
N PRO A 56 -5.09 -13.67 34.95
CA PRO A 56 -4.28 -12.47 34.76
C PRO A 56 -3.66 -12.38 33.35
N PHE A 57 -3.64 -13.49 32.62
CA PHE A 57 -3.13 -13.54 31.25
C PHE A 57 -4.25 -13.30 30.23
N ARG A 58 -3.84 -12.88 29.02
CA ARG A 58 -4.78 -12.62 27.93
C ARG A 58 -5.32 -13.91 27.34
N HIS A 59 -6.62 -13.92 27.10
CA HIS A 59 -7.31 -14.99 26.40
C HIS A 59 -7.64 -14.53 24.97
N ASP A 60 -6.81 -14.93 24.01
CA ASP A 60 -7.04 -14.63 22.60
C ASP A 60 -7.75 -15.80 21.90
N ARG A 61 -8.80 -15.51 21.13
CA ARG A 61 -9.62 -16.50 20.41
C ARG A 61 -9.29 -16.58 18.90
N GLY A 62 -8.32 -15.81 18.41
CA GLY A 62 -7.86 -15.89 17.01
C GLY A 62 -8.77 -15.24 15.96
N ASP A 63 -10.03 -14.96 16.26
CA ASP A 63 -11.01 -14.45 15.27
C ASP A 63 -10.91 -12.95 14.93
N LYS A 64 -9.89 -12.26 15.44
CA LYS A 64 -9.81 -10.78 15.39
C LYS A 64 -9.01 -10.32 14.18
N MET A 65 -9.71 -9.74 13.20
CA MET A 65 -9.11 -9.35 11.91
C MET A 65 -8.45 -7.97 11.90
N VAL A 66 -8.94 -7.01 12.67
CA VAL A 66 -8.50 -5.60 12.59
C VAL A 66 -8.00 -5.12 13.95
N VAL A 67 -6.89 -4.38 13.95
CA VAL A 67 -6.30 -3.79 15.16
C VAL A 67 -7.24 -2.77 15.80
N CYS A 68 -7.37 -2.84 17.13
CA CYS A 68 -8.20 -1.96 17.92
C CYS A 68 -7.60 -0.55 18.02
N LYS A 69 -8.28 0.45 17.43
CA LYS A 69 -7.86 1.86 17.50
C LYS A 69 -7.72 2.41 18.93
N HIS A 70 -8.50 1.90 19.89
CA HIS A 70 -8.47 2.36 21.28
C HIS A 70 -7.34 1.71 22.08
N TRP A 71 -7.00 0.47 21.75
CA TRP A 71 -5.88 -0.24 22.37
C TRP A 71 -4.54 0.38 22.00
N LEU A 72 -4.37 0.82 20.75
CA LEU A 72 -3.17 1.56 20.30
C LEU A 72 -2.89 2.81 21.15
N ARG A 73 -3.90 3.35 21.84
CA ARG A 73 -3.79 4.53 22.72
C ARG A 73 -3.78 4.16 24.20
N GLY A 74 -3.87 2.88 24.56
CA GLY A 74 -4.01 2.42 25.95
C GLY A 74 -5.38 2.72 26.59
N LEU A 75 -6.42 3.00 25.80
CA LEU A 75 -7.74 3.45 26.30
C LEU A 75 -8.84 2.38 26.14
N CYS A 76 -8.50 1.14 25.82
CA CYS A 76 -9.50 0.11 25.60
C CYS A 76 -10.03 -0.48 26.92
N LYS A 77 -11.27 -0.15 27.28
CA LYS A 77 -11.96 -0.69 28.46
C LYS A 77 -12.52 -2.11 28.29
N LYS A 78 -12.53 -2.65 27.06
CA LYS A 78 -13.15 -3.95 26.76
C LYS A 78 -12.23 -5.14 27.05
N GLY A 79 -10.93 -4.89 27.26
CA GLY A 79 -9.93 -5.94 27.54
C GLY A 79 -10.01 -7.10 26.56
N ASP A 80 -10.02 -8.33 27.07
CA ASP A 80 -10.12 -9.57 26.29
C ASP A 80 -11.43 -9.70 25.48
N GLN A 81 -12.50 -9.01 25.90
CA GLN A 81 -13.81 -9.04 25.22
C GLN A 81 -13.91 -8.04 24.07
N CYS A 82 -12.81 -7.36 23.73
CA CYS A 82 -12.78 -6.47 22.59
C CYS A 82 -12.98 -7.26 21.28
N LYS A 83 -13.84 -6.74 20.40
CA LYS A 83 -14.08 -7.32 19.06
C LYS A 83 -12.90 -7.10 18.09
N PHE A 84 -11.91 -6.31 18.50
CA PHE A 84 -10.77 -5.89 17.69
C PHE A 84 -9.46 -6.39 18.29
N LEU A 85 -8.46 -6.61 17.46
CA LEU A 85 -7.17 -7.19 17.81
C LEU A 85 -6.36 -6.26 18.73
N HIS A 86 -5.85 -6.80 19.84
CA HIS A 86 -4.93 -6.11 20.77
C HIS A 86 -3.50 -6.60 20.52
N GLN A 87 -3.03 -6.43 19.29
CA GLN A 87 -1.68 -6.76 18.84
C GLN A 87 -1.28 -5.72 17.79
N TYR A 88 -0.02 -5.31 17.80
CA TYR A 88 0.48 -4.39 16.79
C TYR A 88 0.78 -5.18 15.52
N ASP A 89 0.00 -4.93 14.48
CA ASP A 89 0.19 -5.52 13.17
C ASP A 89 -0.12 -4.46 12.11
N ALA A 90 0.90 -4.05 11.35
CA ALA A 90 0.78 -3.02 10.33
C ALA A 90 -0.14 -3.46 9.18
N THR A 91 -0.22 -4.75 8.88
CA THR A 91 -1.02 -5.28 7.76
C THR A 91 -2.52 -5.29 8.07
N ARG A 92 -2.86 -5.45 9.35
CA ARG A 92 -4.23 -5.53 9.87
C ARG A 92 -4.69 -4.21 10.52
N MET A 93 -3.97 -3.11 10.25
CA MET A 93 -4.33 -1.80 10.76
C MET A 93 -5.63 -1.32 10.09
N PRO A 94 -6.55 -0.64 10.80
CA PRO A 94 -7.70 -0.04 10.14
C PRO A 94 -7.30 1.00 9.10
N GLU A 95 -8.19 1.24 8.13
CA GLU A 95 -8.00 2.25 7.10
C GLU A 95 -7.93 3.67 7.67
N CYS A 96 -7.08 4.50 7.06
CA CYS A 96 -6.98 5.91 7.41
C CYS A 96 -8.25 6.64 6.94
N TYR A 97 -9.00 7.16 7.90
CA TYR A 97 -10.21 7.94 7.63
C TYR A 97 -9.92 9.17 6.75
N PHE A 98 -8.83 9.91 7.00
CA PHE A 98 -8.51 11.13 6.25
C PHE A 98 -8.14 10.82 4.81
N PHE A 99 -7.30 9.81 4.59
CA PHE A 99 -6.88 9.42 3.25
C PHE A 99 -8.05 8.82 2.45
N SER A 100 -8.87 7.95 3.07
CA SER A 100 -10.02 7.33 2.40
C SER A 100 -11.08 8.37 2.00
N LYS A 101 -11.33 9.37 2.86
CA LYS A 101 -12.37 10.39 2.61
C LYS A 101 -11.90 11.57 1.75
N PHE A 102 -10.71 12.10 2.01
CA PHE A 102 -10.21 13.33 1.40
C PHE A 102 -9.12 13.08 0.35
N GLY A 103 -8.62 11.85 0.23
CA GLY A 103 -7.53 11.50 -0.70
C GLY A 103 -6.13 11.86 -0.20
N ASP A 104 -6.04 12.63 0.89
CA ASP A 104 -4.77 13.08 1.47
C ASP A 104 -4.75 12.90 3.00
N CYS A 105 -3.57 12.60 3.54
CA CYS A 105 -3.31 12.51 4.97
C CYS A 105 -2.16 13.46 5.33
N ASN A 106 -2.34 14.28 6.36
CA ASN A 106 -1.33 15.24 6.82
C ASN A 106 -0.13 14.56 7.52
N ASN A 107 -0.33 13.37 8.08
CA ASN A 107 0.70 12.65 8.81
C ASN A 107 1.55 11.80 7.86
N LYS A 108 2.85 12.10 7.78
CA LYS A 108 3.82 11.33 6.97
C LYS A 108 3.97 9.90 7.47
N GLU A 109 4.13 9.75 8.79
CA GLU A 109 4.21 8.47 9.49
C GLU A 109 2.81 8.04 9.99
N CYS A 110 1.84 7.93 9.09
CA CYS A 110 0.49 7.49 9.44
C CYS A 110 0.48 5.97 9.69
N PRO A 111 0.15 5.48 10.90
CA PRO A 111 0.12 4.03 11.15
C PRO A 111 -1.01 3.32 10.37
N PHE A 112 -2.06 4.05 10.01
CA PHE A 112 -3.27 3.53 9.36
C PHE A 112 -3.09 3.28 7.87
N LEU A 113 -3.84 2.33 7.31
CA LEU A 113 -3.69 1.94 5.90
C LEU A 113 -4.19 3.03 4.95
N HIS A 114 -3.34 3.41 3.99
CA HIS A 114 -3.67 4.30 2.87
C HIS A 114 -4.07 3.47 1.63
N VAL A 115 -5.32 3.00 1.60
CA VAL A 115 -5.86 2.22 0.47
C VAL A 115 -6.39 3.20 -0.59
N LYS A 116 -5.77 3.21 -1.78
CA LYS A 116 -6.32 3.95 -2.92
C LYS A 116 -7.47 3.14 -3.51
N PRO A 117 -8.67 3.73 -3.71
CA PRO A 117 -9.76 3.02 -4.36
C PRO A 117 -9.30 2.53 -5.73
N ALA A 118 -9.42 1.22 -5.98
CA ALA A 118 -9.02 0.57 -7.24
C ALA A 118 -9.79 1.07 -8.48
N PHE A 119 -10.71 2.02 -8.32
CA PHE A 119 -11.49 2.57 -9.43
C PHE A 119 -10.63 3.34 -10.46
N LYS A 120 -9.41 3.78 -10.12
CA LYS A 120 -8.52 4.49 -11.07
C LYS A 120 -7.40 3.63 -11.67
N THR A 121 -7.50 2.30 -11.67
CA THR A 121 -6.41 1.46 -12.22
C THR A 121 -6.42 1.37 -13.73
N ARG A 122 -7.58 1.60 -14.38
CA ARG A 122 -7.70 1.60 -15.85
C ARG A 122 -7.79 3.01 -16.39
N ASP A 123 -7.01 3.26 -17.44
CA ASP A 123 -7.01 4.53 -18.17
C ASP A 123 -8.30 4.67 -18.97
N CYS A 124 -8.84 5.89 -19.03
CA CYS A 124 -10.06 6.17 -19.78
C CYS A 124 -9.75 6.14 -21.28
N PRO A 125 -10.36 5.22 -22.07
CA PRO A 125 -10.12 5.17 -23.51
C PRO A 125 -10.52 6.46 -24.22
N TRP A 126 -11.63 7.09 -23.78
CA TRP A 126 -12.17 8.32 -24.36
C TRP A 126 -11.28 9.54 -24.07
N TYR A 127 -10.73 9.63 -22.86
CA TYR A 127 -9.80 10.70 -22.53
C TYR A 127 -8.46 10.55 -23.27
N ASP A 128 -8.01 9.31 -23.50
CA ASP A 128 -6.81 9.05 -24.31
C ASP A 128 -6.98 9.51 -25.76
N GLN A 129 -8.20 9.49 -26.28
CA GLN A 129 -8.58 10.06 -27.58
C GLN A 129 -8.74 11.59 -27.56
N GLY A 130 -8.62 12.22 -26.39
CA GLY A 130 -8.61 13.68 -26.22
C GLY A 130 -9.79 14.24 -25.44
N PHE A 131 -10.96 13.58 -25.43
CA PHE A 131 -12.14 14.08 -24.73
C PHE A 131 -12.95 12.97 -24.06
N CYS A 132 -13.18 13.12 -22.76
CA CYS A 132 -14.10 12.26 -22.02
C CYS A 132 -15.37 13.04 -21.66
N LYS A 133 -16.52 12.51 -22.09
CA LYS A 133 -17.85 13.05 -21.78
C LYS A 133 -18.15 13.18 -20.28
N ASP A 134 -17.57 12.31 -19.46
CA ASP A 134 -17.80 12.28 -18.01
C ASP A 134 -16.87 13.28 -17.26
N GLY A 135 -15.94 13.92 -17.98
CA GLY A 135 -15.06 14.96 -17.45
C GLY A 135 -14.30 14.53 -16.19
N PRO A 136 -14.16 15.40 -15.17
CA PRO A 136 -13.43 15.08 -13.95
C PRO A 136 -14.11 14.03 -13.06
N LEU A 137 -15.38 13.70 -13.35
CA LEU A 137 -16.15 12.68 -12.64
C LEU A 137 -16.05 11.30 -13.30
N CYS A 138 -15.22 11.14 -14.33
CA CYS A 138 -15.05 9.86 -15.00
C CYS A 138 -14.58 8.77 -14.02
N LYS A 139 -15.19 7.60 -14.14
CA LYS A 139 -14.82 6.38 -13.39
C LYS A 139 -13.37 5.96 -13.65
N TYR A 140 -12.81 6.29 -14.81
CA TYR A 140 -11.49 5.85 -15.27
C TYR A 140 -10.41 6.93 -15.07
N ARG A 141 -9.13 6.52 -15.07
CA ARG A 141 -7.99 7.44 -14.88
C ARG A 141 -7.77 8.28 -16.15
N HIS A 142 -7.75 9.61 -15.99
CA HIS A 142 -7.39 10.56 -17.04
C HIS A 142 -5.90 10.89 -16.93
N VAL A 143 -5.10 10.48 -17.92
CA VAL A 143 -3.67 10.81 -18.02
C VAL A 143 -3.50 11.84 -19.11
N ARG A 144 -3.10 13.06 -18.72
CA ARG A 144 -2.83 14.13 -19.70
C ARG A 144 -1.53 13.81 -20.42
N ARG A 145 -1.59 13.51 -21.71
CA ARG A 145 -0.41 13.35 -22.56
C ARG A 145 -0.15 14.64 -23.34
N THR A 146 1.12 15.00 -23.51
CA THR A 146 1.54 16.13 -24.34
C THR A 146 1.55 15.71 -25.80
N LEU A 147 0.81 16.43 -26.65
CA LEU A 147 0.76 16.17 -28.09
C LEU A 147 2.11 16.46 -28.74
N CYS A 148 2.52 15.62 -29.69
CA CYS A 148 3.71 15.86 -30.49
C CYS A 148 3.45 17.01 -31.47
N ILE A 149 4.21 18.11 -31.33
CA ILE A 149 4.07 19.29 -32.19
C ILE A 149 4.39 18.94 -33.65
N ASN A 150 5.42 18.13 -33.90
CA ASN A 150 5.83 17.73 -35.25
C ASN A 150 4.77 16.83 -35.92
N TYR A 151 4.19 15.90 -35.16
CA TYR A 151 3.09 15.08 -35.65
C TYR A 151 1.84 15.91 -35.93
N LEU A 152 1.53 16.89 -35.08
CA LEU A 152 0.44 17.83 -35.31
C LEU A 152 0.68 18.69 -36.56
N ALA A 153 1.93 19.04 -36.86
CA ALA A 153 2.35 19.72 -38.08
C ALA A 153 2.35 18.82 -39.33
N GLY A 154 2.00 17.53 -39.19
CA GLY A 154 1.77 16.58 -40.28
C GLY A 154 2.85 15.51 -40.45
N PHE A 155 4.05 15.68 -39.87
CA PHE A 155 5.12 14.69 -39.98
C PHE A 155 6.02 14.66 -38.74
N CYS A 156 6.14 13.48 -38.13
CA CYS A 156 7.10 13.25 -37.04
C CYS A 156 8.21 12.29 -37.51
N PRO A 157 9.49 12.70 -37.50
CA PRO A 157 10.61 11.86 -37.94
C PRO A 157 10.82 10.62 -37.05
N GLU A 158 10.32 10.64 -35.81
CA GLU A 158 10.39 9.51 -34.88
C GLU A 158 9.27 8.48 -35.10
N GLY A 159 8.29 8.79 -35.95
CA GLY A 159 7.18 7.90 -36.31
C GLY A 159 6.40 7.40 -35.07
N PRO A 160 5.93 6.14 -35.05
CA PRO A 160 5.13 5.60 -33.94
C PRO A 160 5.91 5.41 -32.63
N LYS A 161 7.24 5.62 -32.63
CA LYS A 161 8.10 5.49 -31.44
C LYS A 161 8.36 6.83 -30.74
N CYS A 162 7.70 7.91 -31.17
CA CYS A 162 7.88 9.23 -30.60
C CYS A 162 7.51 9.26 -29.11
N GLN A 163 8.25 10.04 -28.32
CA GLN A 163 8.03 10.20 -26.87
C GLN A 163 6.74 11.00 -26.56
N PHE A 164 6.22 11.74 -27.54
CA PHE A 164 5.04 12.57 -27.42
C PHE A 164 3.81 11.88 -28.03
N ALA A 165 2.60 12.22 -27.56
CA ALA A 165 1.39 11.56 -28.00
C ALA A 165 1.06 11.87 -29.47
N HIS A 166 0.86 10.81 -30.25
CA HIS A 166 0.32 10.84 -31.60
C HIS A 166 -1.15 10.39 -31.53
N SER A 167 -2.09 11.32 -31.67
CA SER A 167 -3.54 11.00 -31.64
C SER A 167 -3.94 10.26 -32.92
N SER A 168 -4.20 8.96 -32.79
CA SER A 168 -4.66 8.07 -33.87
C SER A 168 -6.15 8.28 -34.20
N THR A 169 -6.53 9.48 -34.61
CA THR A 169 -7.87 9.75 -35.18
C THR A 169 -7.83 10.16 -36.65
N GLY A 170 -6.67 10.01 -37.30
CA GLY A 170 -6.58 9.88 -38.75
C GLY A 170 -6.35 8.42 -39.08
N HIS A 171 -7.30 7.79 -39.76
CA HIS A 171 -7.05 6.60 -40.55
C HIS A 171 -5.72 6.77 -41.27
N GLY A 172 -4.86 5.75 -41.20
CA GLY A 172 -3.63 5.74 -41.94
C GLY A 172 -3.89 6.19 -43.38
N ALA A 173 -3.11 7.18 -43.82
CA ALA A 173 -2.54 7.12 -45.15
C ALA A 173 -1.67 5.85 -45.22
N GLN A 174 -2.33 4.70 -45.24
CA GLN A 174 -1.77 3.43 -45.67
C GLN A 174 -2.34 3.17 -47.05
N HIS A 175 -1.91 3.94 -48.05
CA HIS A 175 -1.75 3.38 -49.37
C HIS A 175 -0.85 4.26 -50.25
N LEU A 176 0.11 3.59 -50.90
CA LEU A 176 1.11 4.09 -51.85
C LEU A 176 2.13 5.06 -51.23
N LEU A 177 3.41 4.73 -51.15
CA LEU A 177 4.26 4.35 -52.27
C LEU A 177 5.26 3.25 -51.87
N GLN A 178 5.04 2.03 -52.37
CA GLN A 178 6.16 1.28 -52.94
C GLN A 178 6.37 1.87 -54.33
N LEU A 179 7.60 2.21 -54.69
CA LEU A 179 8.28 1.84 -55.94
C LEU A 179 9.73 2.37 -55.90
N PRO A 180 10.64 1.79 -56.73
CA PRO A 180 12.00 1.45 -56.36
C PRO A 180 13.05 2.36 -56.99
N GLY A 181 14.31 2.15 -56.58
CA GLY A 181 15.47 2.27 -57.47
C GLY A 181 16.04 3.66 -57.67
N ASP A 182 17.34 3.75 -57.36
CA ASP A 182 18.38 4.64 -57.86
C ASP A 182 18.02 5.70 -58.92
N LEU A 183 18.48 6.94 -58.69
CA LEU A 183 19.47 7.64 -59.53
C LEU A 183 19.64 9.11 -59.06
N GLY A 184 20.84 9.43 -58.58
CA GLY A 184 21.57 10.66 -58.94
C GLY A 184 21.12 12.03 -58.42
N GLY A 185 21.93 12.60 -57.53
CA GLY A 185 22.35 14.01 -57.65
C GLY A 185 21.66 15.06 -56.76
N PRO A 186 22.30 16.23 -56.54
CA PRO A 186 22.54 16.75 -55.20
C PRO A 186 21.87 18.09 -54.88
N LEU A 187 22.10 18.52 -53.63
CA LEU A 187 21.95 19.87 -53.07
C LEU A 187 20.54 20.31 -52.70
N PHE A 188 20.18 20.16 -51.41
CA PHE A 188 19.72 21.33 -50.66
C PHE A 188 20.45 21.45 -49.33
N ARG A 189 21.23 22.52 -49.31
CA ARG A 189 22.14 23.07 -48.31
C ARG A 189 21.44 23.23 -46.96
N TRP A 190 21.96 22.53 -45.95
CA TRP A 190 21.74 22.85 -44.54
C TRP A 190 22.40 24.19 -44.22
N ASN A 191 21.59 25.16 -43.78
CA ASN A 191 21.94 26.33 -42.98
C ASN A 191 20.62 26.67 -42.23
N ALA A 192 20.55 26.92 -40.93
CA ALA A 192 21.58 27.22 -39.95
C ALA A 192 21.11 26.83 -38.53
N CYS A 193 22.12 26.59 -37.70
CA CYS A 193 22.13 26.73 -36.25
C CYS A 193 21.44 28.01 -35.77
N VAL A 194 20.56 27.93 -34.76
CA VAL A 194 20.60 28.83 -33.59
C VAL A 194 20.07 28.09 -32.36
N SER A 195 20.99 27.93 -31.42
CA SER A 195 20.85 27.67 -29.99
C SER A 195 19.93 28.64 -29.24
N SER A 196 19.22 28.15 -28.21
CA SER A 196 18.86 28.87 -26.96
C SER A 196 17.59 28.23 -26.36
N ARG A 197 17.67 27.25 -25.47
CA ARG A 197 17.68 27.45 -23.99
C ARG A 197 17.13 28.80 -23.52
N ARG A 198 15.87 28.80 -23.10
CA ARG A 198 15.44 29.29 -21.79
C ARG A 198 14.21 28.51 -21.35
#